data_AF-A0A2G6Q7T5-F1
#
_entry.id   AF-A0A2G6Q7T5-F1
#
_cell.length_a   1.000
_cell.length_b   1.000
_cell.length_c   1.000
_cell.angle_alpha   90.00
_cell.angle_beta   90.00
_cell.angle_gamma   90.00
#
_symmetry.space_group_name_H-M   'P 1'
#
loop_
_entity.id
_entity.type
_entity.pdbx_description
1 polymer ?
#
loop_
_entity_poly.entity_id
_entity_poly.type
_entity_poly.pdbx_seq_one_letter_code
_entity_poly.pdbx_strand_id
1 'polypeptide(L)'
;MKISELQRNVREFSKNKGFEHSTIEERTLFLVTEIGEVAQEVLKISSKPDADNINELKEHLSFEIYDAVWNLFDLANKLDIDLEEAFRKKSEINKYRNWD
;
A
#
# COMPACT_ATOMS: atom_id res chain seq x y z
N MET A 1 1.19 -5.60 14.66
CA MET A 1 -0.14 -5.22 14.15
C MET A 1 -0.67 -6.35 13.30
N LYS A 2 -1.90 -6.81 13.55
CA LYS A 2 -2.55 -7.80 12.66
C LYS A 2 -3.06 -7.11 11.40
N ILE A 3 -3.28 -7.86 10.31
CA ILE A 3 -3.83 -7.30 9.06
C ILE A 3 -5.21 -6.66 9.31
N SER A 4 -6.06 -7.34 10.09
CA SER A 4 -7.37 -6.81 10.52
C SER A 4 -7.27 -5.52 11.32
N GLU A 5 -6.25 -5.38 12.16
CA GLU A 5 -6.02 -4.17 12.94
C GLU A 5 -5.63 -2.99 12.05
N LEU A 6 -4.71 -3.20 11.11
CA LEU A 6 -4.36 -2.19 10.11
C LEU A 6 -5.58 -1.80 9.26
N GLN A 7 -6.34 -2.79 8.80
CA GLN A 7 -7.53 -2.56 7.99
C GLN A 7 -8.60 -1.74 8.71
N ARG A 8 -8.80 -1.99 10.01
CA ARG A 8 -9.67 -1.15 10.85
C ARG A 8 -9.13 0.27 10.99
N ASN A 9 -7.84 0.43 11.28
CA ASN A 9 -7.23 1.76 11.43
C ASN A 9 -7.35 2.59 10.14
N VAL A 10 -7.14 1.97 8.98
CA VAL A 10 -7.33 2.59 7.66
C VAL A 10 -8.79 3.02 7.47
N ARG A 11 -9.76 2.15 7.81
CA ARG A 11 -11.19 2.47 7.73
C ARG A 11 -11.55 3.67 8.60
N GLU A 12 -11.07 3.70 9.85
CA GLU A 12 -11.32 4.80 10.78
C GLU A 12 -10.70 6.11 10.30
N PHE A 13 -9.46 6.06 9.80
CA PHE A 13 -8.80 7.22 9.23
C PHE A 13 -9.54 7.76 7.99
N SER A 14 -9.94 6.88 7.07
CA SER A 14 -10.70 7.21 5.87
C SER A 14 -12.01 7.93 6.19
N LYS A 15 -12.75 7.44 7.19
CA LYS A 15 -13.96 8.09 7.73
C LYS A 15 -13.65 9.47 8.32
N ASN A 16 -12.66 9.56 9.19
CA ASN A 16 -12.28 10.81 9.85
C ASN A 16 -11.84 11.90 8.86
N LYS A 17 -11.30 11.52 7.70
CA LYS A 17 -10.89 12.43 6.63
C LYS A 17 -11.96 12.66 5.55
N GLY A 18 -13.09 11.97 5.62
CA GLY A 18 -14.15 12.03 4.60
C GLY A 18 -13.79 11.33 3.29
N PHE A 19 -12.72 10.53 3.25
CA PHE A 19 -12.29 9.79 2.07
C PHE A 19 -13.25 8.64 1.72
N GLU A 20 -14.09 8.22 2.67
CA GLU A 20 -15.12 7.20 2.41
C GLU A 20 -16.11 7.59 1.30
N HIS A 21 -16.25 8.89 1.01
CA HIS A 21 -17.14 9.41 -0.03
C HIS A 21 -16.59 9.31 -1.45
N SER A 22 -15.30 9.03 -1.61
CA SER A 22 -14.71 8.76 -2.92
C SER A 22 -15.32 7.52 -3.57
N THR A 23 -15.29 7.44 -4.89
CA THR A 23 -15.67 6.26 -5.67
C THR A 23 -14.56 5.21 -5.67
N ILE A 24 -14.86 3.99 -6.12
CA ILE A 24 -13.82 2.94 -6.25
C ILE A 24 -12.82 3.30 -7.36
N GLU A 25 -13.29 3.99 -8.40
CA GLU A 25 -12.48 4.50 -9.51
C GLU A 25 -11.49 5.57 -9.01
N GLU A 26 -11.96 6.55 -8.26
CA GLU A 26 -11.10 7.58 -7.66
C GLU A 26 -10.05 6.97 -6.73
N ARG A 27 -10.43 6.01 -5.87
CA ARG A 27 -9.46 5.32 -5.01
C ARG A 27 -8.45 4.49 -5.78
N THR A 28 -8.85 3.91 -6.91
CA THR A 28 -7.91 3.21 -7.79
C THR A 28 -6.94 4.19 -8.45
N LEU A 29 -7.40 5.39 -8.83
CA LEU A 29 -6.52 6.44 -9.36
C LEU A 29 -5.52 6.92 -8.29
N PHE A 30 -5.96 7.15 -7.06
CA PHE A 30 -5.03 7.48 -5.96
C PHE A 30 -3.98 6.38 -5.76
N LEU A 31 -4.38 5.11 -5.72
CA LEU A 31 -3.42 4.00 -5.65
C LEU A 31 -2.37 4.05 -6.76
N VAL A 32 -2.79 4.30 -8.01
CA VAL A 32 -1.85 4.39 -9.15
C VAL A 32 -0.89 5.57 -8.98
N THR A 33 -1.36 6.70 -8.44
CA THR A 33 -0.51 7.85 -8.10
C THR A 33 0.59 7.46 -7.11
N GLU A 34 0.23 6.82 -5.98
CA GLU A 34 1.23 6.41 -4.97
C GLU A 34 2.25 5.41 -5.54
N ILE A 35 1.81 4.50 -6.42
CA ILE A 35 2.71 3.57 -7.11
C ILE A 35 3.68 4.32 -8.03
N GLY A 36 3.23 5.40 -8.66
CA GLY A 36 4.07 6.32 -9.42
C GLY A 36 5.12 7.01 -8.54
N GLU A 37 4.76 7.45 -7.34
CA GLU A 37 5.66 8.08 -6.39
C GLU A 37 6.69 7.10 -5.83
N VAL A 38 6.28 5.87 -5.50
CA VAL A 38 7.20 4.76 -5.19
C VAL A 38 8.22 4.57 -6.31
N ALA A 39 7.80 4.55 -7.58
CA ALA A 39 8.70 4.41 -8.70
C ALA A 39 9.68 5.59 -8.81
N GLN A 40 9.22 6.82 -8.55
CA GLN A 40 10.09 8.00 -8.56
C GLN A 40 11.17 7.94 -7.46
N GLU A 41 10.82 7.54 -6.24
CA GLU A 41 11.79 7.41 -5.15
C GLU A 41 12.81 6.30 -5.40
N VAL A 42 12.38 5.17 -5.99
CA VAL A 42 13.31 4.11 -6.42
C VAL A 42 14.28 4.62 -7.50
N LEU A 43 13.80 5.43 -8.45
CA LEU A 43 14.66 6.05 -9.47
C LEU A 43 15.66 7.03 -8.86
N LYS A 44 15.24 7.84 -7.88
CA LYS A 44 16.13 8.74 -7.14
C LYS A 44 17.25 7.97 -6.45
N ILE A 45 16.92 6.91 -5.72
CA ILE A 45 17.88 6.03 -5.03
C ILE A 45 18.85 5.39 -6.03
N SER A 46 18.33 4.77 -7.08
CA SER A 46 19.15 4.03 -8.06
C SER A 46 20.06 4.94 -8.89
N SER A 47 19.67 6.20 -9.12
CA SER A 47 20.49 7.18 -9.82
C SER A 47 21.68 7.70 -9.00
N LYS A 48 21.68 7.51 -7.67
CA LYS A 48 22.70 8.02 -6.75
C LYS A 48 22.98 7.03 -5.59
N PRO A 49 23.54 5.84 -5.89
CA PRO A 49 23.70 4.77 -4.89
C PRO A 49 24.63 5.15 -3.73
N ASP A 50 25.61 6.04 -3.97
CA ASP A 50 26.61 6.49 -3.00
C ASP A 50 26.32 7.90 -2.46
N ALA A 51 25.08 8.38 -2.55
CA ALA A 51 24.72 9.70 -2.02
C ALA A 51 24.86 9.75 -0.49
N ASP A 52 25.45 10.82 0.02
CA ASP A 52 25.56 11.08 1.47
C ASP A 52 24.18 11.11 2.17
N ASN A 53 23.11 11.38 1.43
CA ASN A 53 21.73 11.41 1.92
C ASN A 53 20.91 10.14 1.62
N ILE A 54 21.55 8.99 1.38
CA ILE A 54 20.85 7.72 1.06
C ILE A 54 19.79 7.31 2.09
N ASN A 55 19.99 7.63 3.37
CA ASN A 55 19.02 7.31 4.42
C ASN A 55 17.75 8.14 4.33
N GLU A 56 17.87 9.43 3.98
CA GLU A 56 16.74 10.31 3.72
C GLU A 56 15.93 9.82 2.51
N LEU A 57 16.62 9.42 1.42
CA LEU A 57 15.94 8.86 0.24
C LEU A 57 15.18 7.56 0.57
N LYS A 58 15.74 6.70 1.42
CA LYS A 58 15.06 5.49 1.88
C LYS A 58 13.87 5.80 2.80
N GLU A 59 13.95 6.87 3.58
CA GLU A 59 12.84 7.33 4.42
C GLU A 59 11.68 7.82 3.55
N HIS A 60 11.95 8.65 2.53
CA HIS A 60 10.92 9.08 1.57
C HIS A 60 10.27 7.88 0.88
N LEU A 61 11.07 6.94 0.35
CA LEU A 61 10.53 5.70 -0.22
C LEU A 61 9.63 4.95 0.76
N SER A 62 9.97 4.93 2.06
CA SER A 62 9.14 4.26 3.07
C SER A 62 7.77 4.93 3.27
N PHE A 63 7.68 6.24 3.08
CA PHE A 63 6.42 6.99 3.11
C PHE A 63 5.56 6.66 1.88
N GLU A 64 6.13 6.69 0.68
CA GLU A 64 5.38 6.34 -0.54
C GLU A 64 4.89 4.87 -0.53
N ILE A 65 5.70 3.96 0.01
CA ILE A 65 5.27 2.56 0.22
C ILE A 65 4.10 2.50 1.21
N TYR A 66 4.16 3.27 2.29
CA TYR A 66 3.07 3.35 3.24
C TYR A 66 1.78 3.84 2.55
N ASP A 67 1.86 4.89 1.74
CA ASP A 67 0.69 5.46 1.06
C ASP A 67 0.09 4.47 0.05
N ALA A 68 0.92 3.74 -0.70
CA ALA A 68 0.46 2.67 -1.58
C ALA A 68 -0.24 1.52 -0.82
N VAL A 69 0.34 1.09 0.30
CA VAL A 69 -0.28 0.07 1.18
C VAL A 69 -1.59 0.58 1.78
N TRP A 70 -1.62 1.82 2.25
CA TRP A 70 -2.82 2.44 2.80
C TRP A 70 -3.95 2.47 1.75
N ASN A 71 -3.62 2.87 0.52
CA ASN A 71 -4.55 2.92 -0.59
C ASN A 71 -5.15 1.54 -0.92
N LEU A 72 -4.35 0.46 -0.89
CA LEU A 72 -4.84 -0.92 -1.08
C LEU A 72 -5.81 -1.34 0.02
N PHE A 73 -5.51 -1.01 1.28
CA PHE A 73 -6.37 -1.34 2.41
C PHE A 73 -7.69 -0.56 2.39
N ASP A 74 -7.65 0.72 1.99
CA ASP A 74 -8.86 1.53 1.84
C ASP A 74 -9.74 1.00 0.69
N LEU A 75 -9.15 0.63 -0.45
CA LEU A 75 -9.87 0.01 -1.55
C LEU A 75 -10.54 -1.32 -1.12
N ALA A 76 -9.83 -2.15 -0.37
CA ALA A 76 -10.40 -3.37 0.20
C ALA A 76 -11.57 -3.07 1.16
N ASN A 77 -11.45 -2.04 1.99
CA ASN A 77 -12.53 -1.59 2.86
C ASN A 77 -13.79 -1.16 2.09
N LYS A 78 -13.62 -0.43 0.97
CA LYS A 78 -14.75 0.04 0.14
C LYS A 78 -15.47 -1.09 -0.59
N LEU A 79 -14.75 -2.15 -0.93
CA LEU A 79 -15.28 -3.34 -1.59
C LEU A 79 -15.72 -4.43 -0.61
N ASP A 80 -15.67 -4.15 0.70
CA ASP A 80 -16.00 -5.08 1.79
C ASP A 80 -15.20 -6.40 1.72
N ILE A 81 -13.90 -6.29 1.39
CA ILE A 81 -12.98 -7.42 1.30
C ILE A 81 -12.26 -7.61 2.65
N ASP A 82 -12.38 -8.79 3.25
CA ASP A 82 -11.57 -9.19 4.40
C ASP A 82 -10.14 -9.55 3.95
N LEU A 83 -9.19 -8.67 4.25
CA LEU A 83 -7.79 -8.86 3.86
C LEU A 83 -7.09 -9.96 4.67
N GLU A 84 -7.45 -10.16 5.94
CA GLU A 84 -6.82 -11.22 6.75
C GLU A 84 -7.20 -12.59 6.19
N GLU A 85 -8.47 -12.78 5.84
CA GLU A 85 -8.95 -13.99 5.19
C GLU A 85 -8.37 -14.16 3.78
N ALA A 86 -8.31 -13.09 2.98
CA ALA A 86 -7.73 -13.12 1.64
C ALA A 86 -6.24 -13.51 1.66
N PHE A 87 -5.47 -12.93 2.59
CA PHE A 87 -4.04 -13.23 2.75
C PHE A 87 -3.85 -14.66 3.22
N ARG A 88 -4.67 -15.14 4.18
CA ARG A 88 -4.63 -16.53 4.64
C ARG A 88 -4.89 -17.51 3.48
N LYS A 89 -5.99 -17.32 2.72
CA LYS A 89 -6.32 -18.17 1.57
C LYS A 89 -5.21 -18.17 0.52
N LYS A 90 -4.70 -16.98 0.15
CA LYS A 90 -3.66 -16.86 -0.88
C LYS A 90 -2.33 -17.47 -0.44
N SER A 91 -1.99 -17.34 0.85
CA SER A 91 -0.80 -17.95 1.43
C SER A 91 -0.85 -19.48 1.38
N GLU A 92 -2.01 -20.09 1.68
CA GLU A 92 -2.18 -21.55 1.53
C GLU A 92 -2.00 -22.02 0.08
N ILE A 93 -2.55 -21.29 -0.88
CA ILE A 93 -2.34 -21.59 -2.31
C ILE A 93 -0.85 -21.48 -2.67
N ASN A 94 -0.16 -20.45 -2.18
CA ASN A 94 1.25 -20.21 -2.51
C ASN A 94 2.19 -21.29 -1.95
N LYS A 95 1.82 -22.02 -0.88
CA LYS A 95 2.63 -23.12 -0.33
C LYS A 95 2.86 -24.27 -1.33
N TYR A 96 1.94 -24.45 -2.26
CA TYR A 96 1.96 -25.53 -3.25
C TYR A 96 2.29 -25.02 -4.65
N ARG A 97 2.68 -23.75 -4.79
CA ARG A 97 2.95 -23.12 -6.08
C ARG A 97 4.40 -23.35 -6.49
N ASN A 98 4.61 -23.90 -7.68
CA ASN A 98 5.90 -23.92 -8.36
C ASN A 98 6.09 -22.60 -9.12
N TRP A 99 7.30 -22.06 -9.08
CA TRP A 99 7.67 -20.76 -9.64
C TRP A 99 8.74 -20.85 -10.74
N ASP A 100 9.02 -22.07 -11.19
CA ASP A 100 9.94 -22.37 -12.29
C ASP A 100 9.44 -21.83 -13.64
#